data_AF-A0A9X3YGM6-F1
#
_entry.id   AF-A0A9X3YGM6-F1
#
_cell.length_a   1.000
_cell.length_b   1.000
_cell.length_c   1.000
_cell.angle_alpha   90.00
_cell.angle_beta   90.00
_cell.angle_gamma   90.00
#
_symmetry.space_group_name_H-M   'P 1'
#
loop_
_entity.id
_entity.type
_entity.pdbx_description
1 polymer ?
#
loop_
_entity_poly.entity_id
_entity_poly.type
_entity_poly.pdbx_seq_one_letter_code
_entity_poly.pdbx_strand_id
1 'polypeptide(L)'
;PIGFLQGLTGALFQEFALTLAGAVLISGVVALTLSPMMCSKLLRHEENSSGFAHRLDELFERLKQRYQRSLHGTLNTRPVVLVFAVLVLALIPALLMFTESELAPEEDQGIVFMMASAPKTANLDYLNAYTDQFLEIFQSFPEYYSWFQINGFDGVQ
;
A
#
# COMPACT_ATOMS: atom_id res chain seq x y z
N PRO A 1 1.42 -2.89 18.69
CA PRO A 1 1.11 -4.34 18.78
C PRO A 1 0.19 -4.81 17.64
N ILE A 2 0.55 -4.46 16.39
CA ILE A 2 -0.15 -4.94 15.19
C ILE A 2 0.28 -6.38 14.90
N GLY A 3 1.56 -6.72 15.13
CA GLY A 3 2.06 -8.08 15.01
C GLY A 3 1.61 -9.07 16.09
N PHE A 4 0.71 -8.66 16.99
CA PHE A 4 0.06 -9.54 17.97
C PHE A 4 -1.45 -9.68 17.72
N LEU A 5 -1.96 -9.12 16.61
CA LEU A 5 -3.34 -9.29 16.21
C LEU A 5 -3.59 -10.75 15.80
N GLN A 6 -4.71 -11.32 16.26
CA GLN A 6 -5.13 -12.68 15.93
C GLN A 6 -6.12 -12.67 14.75
N GLY A 7 -6.28 -13.82 14.08
CA GLY A 7 -7.17 -13.99 12.92
C GLY A 7 -6.48 -13.78 11.57
N LEU A 8 -7.23 -13.95 10.48
CA LEU A 8 -6.72 -13.88 9.10
C LEU A 8 -6.09 -12.52 8.76
N THR A 9 -6.74 -11.44 9.19
CA THR A 9 -6.21 -10.07 9.08
C THR A 9 -4.93 -9.89 9.91
N GLY A 10 -4.87 -10.49 11.11
CA GLY A 10 -3.70 -10.42 11.98
C GLY A 10 -2.46 -11.08 11.38
N ALA A 11 -2.63 -12.22 10.71
CA ALA A 11 -1.54 -12.92 10.03
C ALA A 11 -0.90 -12.08 8.91
N LEU A 12 -1.71 -11.45 8.06
CA LEU A 12 -1.21 -10.59 6.97
C LEU A 12 -0.40 -9.40 7.48
N PHE A 13 -0.89 -8.72 8.53
CA PHE A 13 -0.18 -7.57 9.09
C PHE A 13 0.99 -7.93 10.00
N GLN A 14 1.03 -9.16 10.53
CA GLN A 14 2.13 -9.62 11.39
C GLN A 14 3.44 -9.73 10.63
N GLU A 15 3.44 -10.24 9.40
CA GLU A 15 4.64 -10.31 8.56
C GLU A 15 5.17 -8.91 8.23
N PHE A 16 4.29 -7.97 7.90
CA PHE A 16 4.67 -6.57 7.66
C PHE A 16 5.24 -5.91 8.92
N ALA A 17 4.61 -6.11 10.08
CA ALA A 17 5.07 -5.52 11.33
C ALA A 17 6.47 -6.03 11.73
N LEU A 18 6.73 -7.34 11.58
CA LEU A 18 8.01 -7.95 11.92
C LEU A 18 9.12 -7.52 10.95
N THR A 19 8.83 -7.47 9.66
CA THR A 19 9.80 -7.04 8.63
C THR A 19 10.17 -5.57 8.80
N LEU A 20 9.20 -4.67 9.03
CA LEU A 20 9.46 -3.26 9.32
C LEU A 20 10.29 -3.11 10.59
N ALA A 21 9.92 -3.80 11.67
CA ALA A 21 10.67 -3.75 12.93
C ALA A 21 12.12 -4.21 12.75
N GLY A 22 12.34 -5.32 12.05
CA GLY A 22 13.67 -5.82 11.71
C GLY A 22 14.47 -4.83 10.85
N ALA A 23 13.84 -4.24 9.82
CA ALA A 23 14.47 -3.26 8.95
C ALA A 23 14.91 -2.00 9.70
N VAL A 24 14.08 -1.48 10.61
CA VAL A 24 14.41 -0.32 11.45
C VAL A 24 15.55 -0.63 12.42
N LEU A 25 15.57 -1.82 13.03
CA LEU A 25 16.65 -2.25 13.91
C LEU A 25 17.99 -2.35 13.18
N ILE A 26 18.00 -3.03 12.02
CA ILE A 26 19.21 -3.15 11.20
C ILE A 26 19.65 -1.77 10.70
N SER A 27 18.72 -0.92 10.25
CA SER A 27 18.99 0.46 9.83
C SER A 27 19.62 1.28 10.97
N GLY A 28 19.12 1.15 12.20
CA GLY A 28 19.70 1.80 13.37
C GLY A 28 21.15 1.35 13.64
N VAL A 29 21.44 0.06 13.51
CA VAL A 29 22.82 -0.46 13.63
C VAL A 29 23.71 0.11 12.51
N VAL A 30 23.23 0.12 11.27
CA VAL A 30 23.96 0.66 10.11
C VAL A 30 24.22 2.17 10.27
N ALA A 31 23.23 2.93 10.75
CA ALA A 31 23.31 4.37 10.97
C ALA A 31 24.34 4.74 12.06
N LEU A 32 24.56 3.87 13.05
CA LEU A 32 25.53 4.10 14.12
C LEU A 32 26.93 3.57 13.82
N THR A 33 27.09 2.69 12.81
CA THR A 33 28.36 2.01 12.53
C THR A 33 28.92 2.37 11.15
N LEU A 34 28.21 2.00 10.08
CA LEU A 34 28.64 2.20 8.71
C LEU A 34 28.50 3.66 8.27
N SER A 35 27.41 4.35 8.62
CA SER A 35 27.24 5.75 8.22
C SER A 35 28.36 6.66 8.74
N PRO A 36 28.78 6.62 10.02
CA PRO A 36 29.91 7.42 10.49
C PRO A 36 31.23 7.03 9.82
N MET A 37 31.45 5.74 9.56
CA MET A 37 32.67 5.25 8.89
C MET A 37 32.74 5.70 7.42
N MET A 38 31.62 5.66 6.71
CA MET A 38 31.53 6.16 5.35
C MET A 38 31.69 7.68 5.30
N CYS A 39 31.07 8.42 6.23
CA CYS A 39 31.26 9.86 6.33
C CYS A 39 32.73 10.23 6.58
N SER A 40 33.48 9.49 7.39
CA SER A 40 34.90 9.80 7.62
C SER A 40 35.81 9.52 6.43
N LYS A 41 35.42 8.58 5.54
CA LYS A 41 36.24 8.19 4.39
C LYS A 41 35.84 8.84 3.06
N LEU A 42 34.55 9.07 2.84
CA LEU A 42 34.01 9.54 1.56
C LEU A 42 33.80 11.05 1.54
N LEU A 43 33.57 11.68 2.69
CA LEU A 43 33.24 13.09 2.76
C LEU A 43 34.51 13.93 2.62
N ARG A 44 34.64 14.60 1.47
CA ARG A 44 35.73 15.54 1.20
C ARG A 44 35.35 16.91 1.74
N HIS A 45 36.25 17.56 2.46
CA HIS A 45 36.11 18.97 2.77
C HIS A 45 36.43 19.79 1.51
N GLU A 46 35.38 20.22 0.79
CA GLU A 46 35.50 21.25 -0.22
C GLU A 46 34.76 22.51 0.28
N GLU A 47 35.51 23.59 0.49
CA GLU A 47 34.94 24.92 0.62
C GLU A 47 34.52 25.38 -0.79
N ASN A 48 33.34 24.94 -1.24
CA ASN A 48 32.78 25.33 -2.53
C ASN A 48 32.31 26.79 -2.46
N SER A 49 33.25 27.73 -2.62
CA SER A 49 33.03 29.18 -2.53
C SER A 49 32.37 29.79 -3.76
N SER A 50 32.24 29.06 -4.87
CA SER A 50 31.41 29.50 -6.01
C SER A 50 30.94 28.31 -6.86
N GLY A 51 29.66 28.29 -7.23
CA GLY A 51 29.06 27.22 -8.04
C GLY A 51 27.55 27.06 -7.83
N PHE A 52 26.99 25.98 -8.39
CA PHE A 52 25.57 25.62 -8.21
C PHE A 52 25.24 25.27 -6.75
N ALA A 53 26.15 24.60 -6.04
CA ALA A 53 26.00 24.28 -4.62
C ALA A 53 25.84 25.55 -3.77
N HIS A 54 26.65 26.58 -3.99
CA HIS A 54 26.54 27.86 -3.27
C HIS A 54 25.20 28.57 -3.53
N ARG A 55 24.69 28.52 -4.78
CA ARG A 55 23.35 29.07 -5.09
C ARG A 55 22.24 28.30 -4.38
N LEU A 56 22.37 26.98 -4.21
CA LEU A 56 21.45 26.18 -3.41
C LEU A 56 21.54 26.53 -1.93
N ASP A 57 22.75 26.74 -1.40
CA ASP A 57 22.94 27.15 0.00
C ASP A 57 22.25 28.49 0.28
N GLU A 58 22.40 29.49 -0.61
CA GLU A 58 21.67 30.75 -0.49
C GLU A 58 20.15 30.56 -0.53
N LEU A 59 19.64 29.67 -1.39
CA LEU A 59 18.21 29.36 -1.47
C LEU A 59 17.72 28.71 -0.17
N PHE A 60 18.46 27.74 0.36
CA PHE A 60 18.14 27.07 1.62
C PHE A 60 18.18 28.05 2.79
N GLU A 61 19.14 28.97 2.84
CA GLU A 61 19.19 29.97 3.90
C GLU A 61 18.00 30.94 3.82
N ARG A 62 17.59 31.35 2.61
CA ARG A 62 16.36 32.15 2.42
C ARG A 62 15.11 31.39 2.87
N LEU A 63 15.00 30.10 2.54
CA LEU A 63 13.89 29.25 2.97
C LEU A 63 13.86 29.09 4.49
N LYS A 64 15.01 28.83 5.11
CA LYS A 64 15.18 28.73 6.56
C LYS A 64 14.76 30.03 7.25
N GLN A 65 15.21 31.19 6.78
CA GLN A 65 14.83 32.48 7.35
C GLN A 65 13.32 32.74 7.21
N ARG A 66 12.72 32.40 6.06
CA ARG A 66 11.28 32.53 5.85
C ARG A 66 10.49 31.60 6.77
N TYR A 67 10.91 30.35 6.89
CA TYR A 67 10.33 29.38 7.82
C TYR A 67 10.44 29.88 9.27
N GLN A 68 11.60 30.38 9.68
CA GLN A 68 11.83 30.93 11.02
C GLN A 68 10.91 32.11 11.32
N ARG A 69 10.73 33.05 10.37
CA ARG A 69 9.81 34.18 10.53
C ARG A 69 8.36 33.71 10.65
N SER A 70 7.94 32.77 9.81
CA SER A 70 6.60 32.18 9.88
C SER A 70 6.37 31.46 11.20
N LEU A 71 7.33 30.64 11.63
CA LEU A 71 7.27 29.91 12.89
C LEU A 71 7.18 30.86 14.09
N HIS A 72 7.96 31.95 14.08
CA HIS A 72 7.92 32.94 15.14
C HIS A 72 6.55 33.64 15.22
N GLY A 73 5.95 33.97 14.07
CA GLY A 73 4.59 34.48 14.01
C GLY A 73 3.57 33.49 14.58
N THR A 74 3.64 32.24 14.14
CA THR A 74 2.77 31.14 14.60
C THR A 74 2.90 30.88 16.10
N LEU A 75 4.12 30.92 16.65
CA LEU A 75 4.40 30.74 18.08
C LEU A 75 4.02 31.95 18.93
N ASN A 76 3.85 33.13 18.35
CA ASN A 76 3.29 34.28 19.06
C ASN A 76 1.76 34.15 19.21
N THR A 77 1.10 33.48 18.26
CA THR A 77 -0.34 33.18 18.27
C THR A 77 -0.63 31.73 18.71
N ARG A 78 0.01 31.25 19.78
CA ARG A 78 -0.19 29.88 20.33
C ARG A 78 -1.64 29.43 20.49
N PRO A 79 -2.58 30.26 21.02
CA PRO A 79 -3.96 29.80 21.19
C PRO A 79 -4.63 29.43 19.86
N VAL A 80 -4.32 30.15 18.77
CA VAL A 80 -4.85 29.83 17.44
C VAL A 80 -4.37 28.46 16.96
N VAL A 81 -3.09 28.14 17.19
CA VAL A 81 -2.50 26.86 16.81
C VAL A 81 -3.12 25.70 17.60
N LEU A 82 -3.36 25.90 18.90
CA LEU A 82 -4.00 24.89 19.73
C LEU A 82 -5.45 24.65 19.32
N VAL A 83 -6.22 25.69 19.04
CA VAL A 83 -7.60 25.56 18.54
C VAL A 83 -7.61 24.82 17.20
N PHE A 84 -6.70 25.17 16.29
CA PHE A 84 -6.56 24.47 15.02
C PHE A 84 -6.19 22.99 15.20
N ALA A 85 -5.24 22.68 16.09
CA ALA A 85 -4.85 21.30 16.40
C ALA A 85 -6.02 20.49 16.96
N VAL A 86 -6.81 21.07 17.87
CA VAL A 86 -8.02 20.44 18.41
C VAL A 86 -9.07 20.23 17.33
N LEU A 87 -9.26 21.20 16.44
CA LEU A 87 -10.19 21.08 15.30
C LEU A 87 -9.77 19.93 14.38
N VAL A 88 -8.50 19.84 14.01
CA VAL A 88 -7.97 18.73 13.18
C VAL A 88 -8.15 17.40 13.90
N LEU A 89 -7.83 17.32 15.19
CA LEU A 89 -7.99 16.10 15.98
C LEU A 89 -9.46 15.67 16.06
N ALA A 90 -10.39 16.60 16.22
CA ALA A 90 -11.83 16.34 16.20
C ALA A 90 -12.34 15.93 14.81
N LEU A 91 -11.70 16.40 13.73
CA LEU A 91 -12.05 16.06 12.36
C LEU A 91 -11.67 14.61 12.00
N ILE A 92 -10.58 14.08 12.56
CA ILE A 92 -10.11 12.70 12.30
C ILE A 92 -11.22 11.65 12.49
N PRO A 93 -11.89 11.52 13.65
CA PRO A 93 -12.93 10.51 13.83
C PRO A 93 -14.14 10.75 12.93
N ALA A 94 -14.48 12.01 12.63
CA ALA A 94 -15.54 12.32 11.69
C ALA A 94 -15.21 11.80 10.30
N LEU A 95 -14.01 12.05 9.79
CA LEU A 95 -13.54 11.53 8.51
C LEU A 95 -13.49 10.00 8.49
N LEU A 96 -12.97 9.38 9.56
CA LEU A 96 -12.92 7.92 9.65
C LEU A 96 -14.29 7.26 9.63
N MET A 97 -15.34 7.93 10.13
CA MET A 97 -16.70 7.41 10.10
C MET A 97 -17.33 7.46 8.68
N PHE A 98 -16.89 8.38 7.83
CA PHE A 98 -17.37 8.50 6.45
C PHE A 98 -16.56 7.66 5.45
N THR A 99 -15.42 7.09 5.87
CA THR A 99 -14.55 6.29 5.00
C THR A 99 -14.98 4.82 5.01
N GLU A 100 -15.25 4.28 3.82
CA GLU A 100 -15.52 2.85 3.66
C GLU A 100 -14.26 2.02 3.94
N SER A 101 -14.45 0.87 4.58
CA SER A 101 -13.35 -0.01 4.99
C SER A 101 -13.36 -1.28 4.15
N GLU A 102 -12.24 -1.53 3.48
CA GLU A 102 -11.99 -2.75 2.72
C GLU A 102 -10.63 -3.33 3.17
N LEU A 103 -10.51 -4.66 3.23
CA LEU A 103 -9.30 -5.31 3.73
C LEU A 103 -8.16 -5.30 2.70
N ALA A 104 -8.49 -5.54 1.44
CA ALA A 104 -7.59 -5.47 0.30
C ALA A 104 -8.45 -5.23 -0.95
N PRO A 105 -7.98 -4.43 -1.92
CA PRO A 105 -8.72 -4.24 -3.17
C PRO A 105 -8.80 -5.57 -3.93
N GLU A 106 -9.91 -5.79 -4.63
CA GLU A 106 -10.01 -6.90 -5.57
C GLU A 106 -8.99 -6.71 -6.71
N GLU A 107 -8.04 -7.63 -6.82
CA GLU A 107 -7.07 -7.65 -7.91
C GLU A 107 -7.54 -8.62 -9.00
N ASP A 108 -7.38 -8.21 -10.27
CA ASP A 108 -7.59 -9.10 -11.40
C ASP A 108 -6.48 -10.17 -11.42
N GLN A 109 -6.85 -11.41 -11.08
CA GLN A 109 -5.93 -12.55 -11.07
C GLN A 109 -5.81 -13.24 -12.45
N GLY A 110 -6.46 -12.70 -13.49
CA GLY A 110 -6.48 -13.28 -14.84
C GLY A 110 -7.27 -14.58 -14.94
N ILE A 111 -8.11 -14.89 -13.94
CA ILE A 111 -8.93 -16.10 -13.88
C ILE A 111 -10.37 -15.70 -13.57
N VAL A 112 -11.31 -16.22 -14.34
CA VAL A 112 -12.74 -16.06 -14.11
C VAL A 112 -13.32 -17.40 -13.67
N PHE A 113 -13.89 -17.45 -12.47
CA PHE A 113 -14.61 -18.63 -11.98
C PHE A 113 -16.09 -18.53 -12.34
N MET A 114 -16.60 -19.55 -13.02
CA MET A 114 -18.03 -19.69 -13.34
C MET A 114 -18.55 -21.00 -12.74
N MET A 115 -19.68 -20.91 -12.03
CA MET A 115 -20.40 -22.07 -11.54
C MET A 115 -21.79 -22.11 -12.18
N ALA A 116 -22.02 -23.12 -13.02
CA ALA A 116 -23.31 -23.36 -13.65
C ALA A 116 -24.03 -24.51 -12.93
N SER A 117 -25.33 -24.35 -12.69
CA SER A 117 -26.17 -25.38 -12.08
C SER A 117 -27.18 -25.89 -13.09
N ALA A 118 -27.36 -27.21 -13.17
CA ALA A 118 -28.31 -27.87 -14.06
C ALA A 118 -29.46 -28.54 -13.29
N PRO A 119 -30.58 -28.85 -13.95
CA PRO A 119 -31.67 -29.62 -13.35
C PRO A 119 -31.16 -30.98 -12.82
N LYS A 120 -31.73 -31.47 -11.72
CA LYS A 120 -31.31 -32.75 -11.08
C LYS A 120 -31.46 -33.98 -11.99
N THR A 121 -32.24 -33.88 -13.06
CA THR A 121 -32.46 -34.93 -14.05
C THR A 121 -31.51 -34.83 -15.25
N ALA A 122 -30.56 -33.90 -15.25
CA ALA A 122 -29.60 -33.72 -16.32
C ALA A 122 -28.50 -34.79 -16.25
N ASN A 123 -28.18 -35.39 -17.39
CA ASN A 123 -27.06 -36.31 -17.54
C ASN A 123 -25.77 -35.55 -17.94
N LEU A 124 -24.64 -36.25 -17.99
CA LEU A 124 -23.36 -35.66 -18.39
C LEU A 124 -23.40 -35.08 -19.81
N ASP A 125 -24.10 -35.74 -20.73
CA ASP A 125 -24.22 -35.28 -22.12
C ASP A 125 -24.94 -33.93 -22.21
N TYR A 126 -26.01 -33.75 -21.43
CA TYR A 126 -26.70 -32.48 -21.30
C TYR A 126 -25.76 -31.40 -20.77
N LEU A 127 -25.01 -31.69 -19.69
CA LEU A 127 -24.06 -30.72 -19.13
C LEU A 127 -23.01 -30.28 -20.16
N ASN A 128 -22.37 -31.24 -20.84
CA ASN A 128 -21.36 -30.96 -21.86
C ASN A 128 -21.91 -30.07 -22.98
N ALA A 129 -23.10 -30.37 -23.50
CA ALA A 129 -23.71 -29.62 -24.60
C ALA A 129 -23.98 -28.15 -24.27
N TYR A 130 -24.27 -27.83 -22.99
CA TYR A 130 -24.46 -26.44 -22.56
C TYR A 130 -23.16 -25.78 -22.10
N THR A 131 -22.20 -26.52 -21.54
CA THR A 131 -20.91 -25.95 -21.15
C THR A 131 -20.02 -25.62 -22.33
N ASP A 132 -20.08 -26.41 -23.40
CA ASP A 132 -19.29 -26.16 -24.62
C ASP A 132 -19.74 -24.86 -25.32
N GLN A 133 -21.00 -24.44 -25.16
CA GLN A 133 -21.47 -23.13 -25.65
C GLN A 133 -20.80 -21.96 -24.91
N PHE A 134 -20.49 -22.12 -23.61
CA PHE A 134 -19.74 -21.09 -22.89
C PHE A 134 -18.32 -20.97 -23.42
N LEU A 135 -17.68 -22.10 -23.76
CA LEU A 135 -16.34 -22.11 -24.34
C LEU A 135 -16.30 -21.34 -25.67
N GLU A 136 -17.29 -21.54 -26.56
CA GLU A 136 -17.37 -20.80 -27.82
C GLU A 136 -17.48 -19.27 -27.60
N ILE A 137 -18.27 -18.85 -26.61
CA ILE A 137 -18.40 -17.44 -26.24
C ILE A 137 -17.07 -16.91 -25.70
N PHE A 138 -16.41 -17.64 -24.81
CA PHE A 138 -15.14 -17.19 -24.21
C PHE A 138 -14.01 -17.11 -25.23
N GLN A 139 -13.95 -18.02 -26.21
CA GLN A 139 -12.98 -17.96 -27.30
C GLN A 139 -13.15 -16.73 -28.21
N SER A 140 -14.32 -16.09 -28.21
CA SER A 140 -14.54 -14.87 -28.98
C SER A 140 -13.83 -13.65 -28.39
N PHE A 141 -13.42 -13.69 -27.11
CA PHE A 141 -12.68 -12.62 -26.47
C PHE A 141 -11.17 -12.74 -26.75
N PRO A 142 -10.48 -11.65 -27.15
CA PRO A 142 -9.05 -11.68 -27.43
C PRO A 142 -8.19 -11.95 -26.18
N GLU A 143 -8.72 -11.76 -24.98
CA GLU A 143 -8.07 -12.02 -23.69
C GLU A 143 -8.10 -13.50 -23.27
N TYR A 144 -8.73 -14.38 -24.07
CA TYR A 144 -8.82 -15.81 -23.78
C TYR A 144 -7.47 -16.52 -23.94
N TYR A 145 -7.05 -17.25 -22.89
CA TYR A 145 -5.83 -18.09 -22.92
C TYR A 145 -6.12 -19.58 -22.76
N SER A 146 -6.85 -19.97 -21.71
CA SER A 146 -7.12 -21.38 -21.40
C SER A 146 -8.45 -21.56 -20.68
N TRP A 147 -9.14 -22.65 -21.00
CA TRP A 147 -10.38 -23.08 -20.35
C TRP A 147 -10.19 -24.41 -19.63
N PHE A 148 -10.77 -24.52 -18.45
CA PHE A 148 -10.83 -25.75 -17.69
C PHE A 148 -12.26 -25.95 -17.17
N GLN A 149 -12.90 -27.04 -17.58
CA GLN A 149 -14.25 -27.40 -17.15
C GLN A 149 -14.26 -28.72 -16.39
N ILE A 150 -15.08 -28.75 -15.34
CA ILE A 150 -15.40 -29.98 -14.61
C ILE A 150 -16.92 -30.11 -14.59
N ASN A 151 -17.45 -31.08 -15.32
CA ASN A 151 -18.85 -31.44 -15.29
C ASN A 151 -19.08 -32.61 -14.32
N GLY A 152 -20.12 -32.52 -13.48
CA GLY A 152 -20.46 -33.57 -12.53
C GLY A 152 -19.75 -33.52 -11.17
N PHE A 153 -19.23 -32.35 -10.77
CA PHE A 153 -18.54 -32.14 -9.49
C PHE A 153 -19.39 -32.50 -8.25
N ASP A 154 -20.72 -32.36 -8.33
CA ASP A 154 -21.68 -32.71 -7.25
C ASP A 154 -22.41 -34.06 -7.50
N GLY A 155 -21.84 -34.90 -8.36
CA GLY A 155 -22.45 -36.15 -8.79
C GLY A 155 -23.45 -35.98 -9.93
N VAL A 156 -23.49 -36.95 -10.82
CA VAL A 156 -24.50 -37.07 -11.87
C VAL A 156 -25.23 -38.39 -11.64
N GLN A 157 -26.56 -38.38 -11.80
CA GLN A 157 -27.33 -39.63 -11.78
C GLN A 157 -27.09 -40.44 -13.05
#